data_AF-A0A950IMB7-F1
#
_entry.id   AF-A0A950IMB7-F1
#
_cell.length_a   1.000
_cell.length_b   1.000
_cell.length_c   1.000
_cell.angle_alpha   90.00
_cell.angle_beta   90.00
_cell.angle_gamma   90.00
#
_symmetry.space_group_name_H-M   'P 1'
#
loop_
_entity.id
_entity.type
_entity.pdbx_description
1 polymer ?
#
loop_
_entity_poly.entity_id
_entity_poly.type
_entity_poly.pdbx_seq_one_letter_code
_entity_poly.pdbx_strand_id
1 'polypeptide(L)'
;MAKNKFNKNWLHDHINDPYVKLAQKEGYRARAAYKLKEIDESEHLIKPGQVIVDLGSTPGSWSQYARNKLAGKDGGGIHGTIIGLDMLPMEPIADVHFILGDFREDESVQQLEQVLAGRKVDLVLSDMAPNLSGIAIADAARVEHIIDLAIEFAQKHMKPSGSLLVKCFNGTGFNQILDNFRREFKVVVQKKPKASRDKSSEIFLLGKILKNPA
;
A
#
# COMPACT_ATOMS: atom_id res chain seq x y z
N MET A 1 -20.79 -11.99 26.67
CA MET A 1 -19.62 -11.13 26.34
C MET A 1 -18.36 -11.99 26.39
N ALA A 2 -17.82 -12.40 25.23
CA ALA A 2 -16.56 -13.13 25.20
C ALA A 2 -15.43 -12.18 25.60
N LYS A 3 -14.75 -12.45 26.71
CA LYS A 3 -13.55 -11.71 27.13
C LYS A 3 -12.53 -11.81 25.99
N ASN A 4 -12.16 -10.66 25.40
CA ASN A 4 -11.01 -10.55 24.51
C ASN A 4 -9.78 -11.10 25.25
N LYS A 5 -9.40 -12.33 24.92
CA LYS A 5 -8.28 -13.03 25.55
C LYS A 5 -7.01 -12.34 25.03
N PHE A 6 -6.55 -11.32 25.75
CA PHE A 6 -5.31 -10.61 25.48
C PHE A 6 -4.19 -11.63 25.22
N ASN A 7 -3.74 -11.71 23.97
CA ASN A 7 -2.69 -12.65 23.58
C ASN A 7 -1.33 -12.08 24.04
N LYS A 8 -0.89 -12.47 25.24
CA LYS A 8 0.36 -12.01 25.86
C LYS A 8 1.58 -12.22 24.95
N ASN A 9 1.58 -13.29 24.14
CA ASN A 9 2.69 -13.59 23.23
C ASN A 9 2.75 -12.59 22.07
N TRP A 10 1.60 -12.26 21.46
CA TRP A 10 1.57 -11.25 20.39
C TRP A 10 2.01 -9.87 20.90
N LEU A 11 1.60 -9.49 22.10
CA LEU A 11 1.99 -8.22 22.71
C LEU A 11 3.50 -8.19 23.01
N HIS A 12 4.05 -9.29 23.54
CA HIS A 12 5.48 -9.41 23.77
C HIS A 12 6.29 -9.33 22.46
N ASP A 13 5.86 -10.06 21.43
CA ASP A 13 6.46 -10.02 20.09
C ASP A 13 6.38 -8.62 19.47
N HIS A 14 5.27 -7.90 19.68
CA HIS A 14 5.08 -6.55 19.18
C HIS A 14 6.01 -5.54 19.88
N ILE A 15 6.11 -5.58 21.20
CA ILE A 15 6.95 -4.67 21.98
C ILE A 15 8.43 -4.90 21.68
N ASN A 16 8.84 -6.15 21.43
CA ASN A 16 10.23 -6.49 21.15
C ASN A 16 10.61 -6.39 19.67
N ASP A 17 9.66 -6.07 18.80
CA ASP A 17 9.90 -5.90 17.37
C ASP A 17 10.83 -4.71 17.11
N PRO A 18 12.01 -4.91 16.50
CA PRO A 18 12.98 -3.83 16.31
C PRO A 18 12.41 -2.70 15.44
N TYR A 19 11.53 -3.01 14.49
CA TYR A 19 10.92 -2.01 13.62
C TYR A 19 9.79 -1.23 14.31
N VAL A 20 9.16 -1.78 15.35
CA VAL A 20 8.21 -1.01 16.18
C VAL A 20 8.98 0.03 17.00
N LYS A 21 10.07 -0.37 17.65
CA LYS A 21 10.94 0.54 18.40
C LYS A 21 11.53 1.62 17.50
N LEU A 22 11.97 1.25 16.29
CA LEU A 22 12.53 2.19 15.33
C LEU A 22 11.47 3.17 14.81
N ALA A 23 10.25 2.70 14.50
CA ALA A 23 9.14 3.57 14.11
C ALA A 23 8.83 4.62 15.18
N GLN A 24 8.74 4.20 16.44
CA GLN A 24 8.52 5.11 17.57
C GLN A 24 9.67 6.13 17.70
N LYS A 25 10.92 5.68 17.59
CA LYS A 25 12.11 6.54 17.67
C LYS A 25 12.17 7.57 16.54
N GLU A 26 11.80 7.19 15.33
CA GLU A 26 11.85 8.05 14.13
C GLU A 26 10.53 8.79 13.86
N GLY A 27 9.51 8.62 14.72
CA GLY A 27 8.22 9.31 14.59
C GLY A 27 7.31 8.78 13.48
N TYR A 28 7.55 7.56 12.98
CA TYR A 28 6.64 6.90 12.07
C TYR A 28 5.43 6.33 12.81
N ARG A 29 4.24 6.47 12.20
CA ARG A 29 2.97 5.98 12.77
C ARG A 29 2.92 4.47 12.97
N ALA A 30 3.65 3.71 12.15
CA ALA A 30 3.74 2.26 12.26
C ALA A 30 5.03 1.73 11.64
N ARG A 31 5.43 0.53 12.07
CA ARG A 31 6.57 -0.21 11.48
C ARG A 31 6.42 -0.50 9.99
N ALA A 32 5.20 -0.45 9.45
CA ALA A 32 4.94 -0.73 8.04
C ALA A 32 5.64 0.28 7.11
N ALA A 33 5.96 1.50 7.59
CA ALA A 33 6.80 2.46 6.86
C ALA A 33 8.13 1.86 6.41
N TYR A 34 8.75 0.98 7.21
CA TYR A 34 10.03 0.35 6.82
C TYR A 34 9.88 -0.67 5.70
N LYS A 35 8.70 -1.26 5.50
CA LYS A 35 8.45 -2.15 4.35
C LYS A 35 8.52 -1.34 3.06
N LEU A 36 7.81 -0.21 3.01
CA LEU A 36 7.84 0.68 1.85
C LEU A 36 9.23 1.31 1.68
N LYS A 37 9.88 1.73 2.76
CA LYS A 37 11.25 2.27 2.71
C LYS A 37 12.23 1.30 2.07
N GLU A 38 12.29 0.07 2.53
CA GLU A 38 13.20 -0.95 1.98
C GLU A 38 12.91 -1.24 0.50
N ILE A 39 11.62 -1.29 0.12
CA ILE A 39 11.23 -1.51 -1.28
C ILE A 39 11.61 -0.30 -2.14
N ASP A 40 11.26 0.92 -1.73
CA ASP A 40 11.57 2.17 -2.39
C ASP A 40 13.08 2.39 -2.56
N GLU A 41 13.88 2.12 -1.52
CA GLU A 41 15.34 2.23 -1.60
C GLU A 41 15.94 1.26 -2.63
N SER A 42 15.35 0.07 -2.78
CA SER A 42 15.81 -0.94 -3.75
C SER A 42 15.30 -0.70 -5.18
N GLU A 43 14.13 -0.08 -5.34
CA GLU A 43 13.44 0.04 -6.65
C GLU A 43 13.35 1.48 -7.17
N HIS A 44 13.73 2.45 -6.34
CA HIS A 44 13.66 3.89 -6.57
C HIS A 44 12.26 4.33 -7.04
N LEU A 45 11.23 3.95 -6.27
CA LEU A 45 9.83 4.12 -6.64
C LEU A 45 9.38 5.58 -6.55
N ILE A 46 9.70 6.24 -5.43
CA ILE A 46 9.20 7.55 -5.07
C ILE A 46 10.18 8.62 -5.54
N LYS A 47 9.68 9.49 -6.43
CA LYS A 47 10.44 10.57 -7.06
C LYS A 47 9.68 11.89 -6.95
N PRO A 48 10.39 13.03 -6.82
CA PRO A 48 9.74 14.34 -6.82
C PRO A 48 8.84 14.55 -8.05
N GLY A 49 7.69 15.18 -7.84
CA GLY A 49 6.71 15.51 -8.88
C GLY A 49 5.67 14.43 -9.17
N GLN A 50 5.72 13.28 -8.49
CA GLN A 50 4.77 12.19 -8.69
C GLN A 50 3.39 12.46 -8.09
N VAL A 51 2.37 11.90 -8.74
CA VAL A 51 1.05 11.67 -8.15
C VAL A 51 1.01 10.25 -7.58
N ILE A 52 0.82 10.12 -6.28
CA ILE A 52 0.82 8.86 -5.54
C ILE A 52 -0.56 8.61 -4.94
N VAL A 53 -1.08 7.40 -5.13
CA VAL A 53 -2.29 6.91 -4.46
C VAL A 53 -1.90 5.81 -3.47
N ASP A 54 -2.34 5.93 -2.22
CA ASP A 54 -2.08 4.98 -1.12
C ASP A 54 -3.40 4.32 -0.68
N LEU A 55 -3.62 3.07 -1.09
CA LEU A 55 -4.84 2.29 -0.84
C LEU A 55 -4.65 1.40 0.39
N GLY A 56 -5.64 1.41 1.29
CA GLY A 56 -5.48 0.77 2.61
C GLY A 56 -4.45 1.54 3.45
N SER A 57 -4.54 2.88 3.40
CA SER A 57 -3.50 3.75 3.92
C SER A 57 -3.43 3.81 5.45
N THR A 58 -4.49 3.47 6.19
CA THR A 58 -4.54 3.62 7.66
C THR A 58 -3.52 2.69 8.35
N PRO A 59 -2.70 3.19 9.31
CA PRO A 59 -2.78 4.48 10.01
C PRO A 59 -2.03 5.65 9.34
N GLY A 60 -1.57 5.49 8.11
CA GLY A 60 -0.92 6.53 7.29
C GLY A 60 0.59 6.40 7.22
N SER A 61 1.17 5.25 7.60
CA SER A 61 2.62 5.11 7.69
C SER A 61 3.34 5.15 6.33
N TRP A 62 2.69 4.64 5.28
CA TRP A 62 3.19 4.69 3.90
C TRP A 62 3.05 6.09 3.30
N SER A 63 1.87 6.70 3.43
CA SER A 63 1.64 8.12 3.15
C SER A 63 2.66 9.05 3.84
N GLN A 64 2.96 8.82 5.12
CA GLN A 64 3.96 9.61 5.86
C GLN A 64 5.37 9.44 5.28
N TYR A 65 5.77 8.21 4.95
CA TYR A 65 7.05 7.96 4.28
C TYR A 65 7.11 8.64 2.91
N ALA A 66 6.07 8.50 2.09
CA ALA A 66 5.98 9.13 0.78
C ALA A 66 6.06 10.66 0.88
N ARG A 67 5.35 11.26 1.84
CA ARG A 67 5.40 12.70 2.12
C ARG A 67 6.83 13.15 2.43
N ASN A 68 7.53 12.43 3.30
CA ASN A 68 8.92 12.74 3.66
C ASN A 68 9.86 12.65 2.44
N LYS A 69 9.61 11.70 1.53
CA LYS A 69 10.38 11.54 0.28
C LYS A 69 10.11 12.64 -0.75
N LEU A 70 8.91 13.21 -0.76
CA LEU A 70 8.52 14.30 -1.67
C LEU A 70 8.76 15.70 -1.07
N ALA A 71 9.17 15.80 0.19
CA ALA A 71 9.41 17.07 0.86
C ALA A 71 10.45 17.93 0.11
N GLY A 72 10.16 19.22 -0.05
CA GLY A 72 11.08 20.18 -0.67
C GLY A 72 12.31 20.45 0.20
N LYS A 73 13.41 20.90 -0.44
CA LYS A 73 14.67 21.24 0.25
C LYS A 73 14.53 22.45 1.18
N ASP A 74 13.58 23.34 0.90
CA ASP A 74 13.41 24.63 1.59
C ASP A 74 12.36 24.59 2.71
N GLY A 75 11.98 23.39 3.17
CA GLY A 75 11.23 23.21 4.42
C GLY A 75 9.72 23.43 4.36
N GLY A 76 9.14 23.68 3.18
CA GLY A 76 7.69 23.83 2.99
C GLY A 76 7.11 22.87 1.95
N GLY A 77 6.05 22.15 2.32
CA GLY A 77 5.23 21.34 1.43
C GLY A 77 5.94 20.15 0.75
N ILE A 78 5.27 19.59 -0.26
CA ILE A 78 5.79 18.51 -1.11
C ILE A 78 5.83 18.93 -2.57
N HIS A 79 6.78 18.38 -3.34
CA HIS A 79 6.71 18.39 -4.80
C HIS A 79 6.02 17.10 -5.26
N GLY A 80 4.70 17.17 -5.46
CA GLY A 80 3.89 16.04 -5.90
C GLY A 80 2.49 16.10 -5.31
N THR A 81 1.79 14.97 -5.33
CA THR A 81 0.47 14.83 -4.69
C THR A 81 0.35 13.44 -4.10
N ILE A 82 -0.19 13.34 -2.88
CA ILE A 82 -0.46 12.07 -2.22
C ILE A 82 -1.95 12.04 -1.88
N ILE A 83 -2.63 10.98 -2.30
CA ILE A 83 -4.03 10.73 -1.96
C ILE A 83 -4.10 9.39 -1.24
N GLY A 84 -4.48 9.39 0.02
CA GLY A 84 -4.74 8.19 0.81
C GLY A 84 -6.22 7.85 0.80
N LEU A 85 -6.55 6.56 0.70
CA LEU A 85 -7.93 6.07 0.82
C LEU A 85 -7.93 4.87 1.76
N ASP A 86 -8.81 4.91 2.75
CA ASP A 86 -9.03 3.80 3.69
C ASP A 86 -10.43 3.83 4.29
N MET A 87 -10.95 2.65 4.64
CA MET A 87 -12.25 2.52 5.31
C MET A 87 -12.22 2.89 6.79
N LEU A 88 -11.02 2.97 7.38
CA LEU A 88 -10.78 3.35 8.76
C LEU A 88 -10.24 4.78 8.83
N PRO A 89 -10.69 5.59 9.81
CA PRO A 89 -10.17 6.94 9.98
C PRO A 89 -8.70 6.92 10.42
N MET A 90 -7.96 7.96 10.06
CA MET A 90 -6.63 8.23 10.58
C MET A 90 -6.42 9.72 10.84
N GLU A 91 -5.50 10.03 11.75
CA GLU A 91 -5.06 11.41 11.98
C GLU A 91 -4.55 12.05 10.68
N PRO A 92 -4.78 13.35 10.44
CA PRO A 92 -4.33 13.99 9.21
C PRO A 92 -2.80 14.00 9.11
N ILE A 93 -2.28 13.84 7.89
CA ILE A 93 -0.87 14.02 7.56
C ILE A 93 -0.79 15.27 6.69
N ALA A 94 0.11 16.19 7.03
CA ALA A 94 0.34 17.38 6.22
C ALA A 94 0.64 16.99 4.76
N ASP A 95 0.11 17.75 3.80
CA ASP A 95 0.29 17.53 2.36
C ASP A 95 -0.32 16.24 1.79
N VAL A 96 -1.09 15.48 2.57
CA VAL A 96 -1.82 14.28 2.13
C VAL A 96 -3.31 14.55 2.10
N HIS A 97 -3.97 14.29 0.97
CA HIS A 97 -5.43 14.29 0.90
C HIS A 97 -5.94 12.91 1.32
N PHE A 98 -6.79 12.84 2.34
CA PHE A 98 -7.33 11.57 2.83
C PHE A 98 -8.82 11.44 2.52
N ILE A 99 -9.19 10.29 1.98
CA ILE A 99 -10.57 9.88 1.71
C ILE A 99 -10.93 8.75 2.67
N LEU A 100 -11.93 8.99 3.51
CA LEU A 100 -12.52 7.96 4.36
C LEU A 100 -13.61 7.23 3.55
N GLY A 101 -13.31 6.03 3.08
CA GLY A 101 -14.19 5.26 2.21
C GLY A 101 -13.65 3.86 1.94
N ASP A 102 -14.53 2.95 1.51
CA ASP A 102 -14.14 1.61 1.11
C ASP A 102 -13.80 1.60 -0.38
N PHE A 103 -12.56 1.23 -0.72
CA PHE A 103 -12.07 1.19 -2.10
C PHE A 103 -12.87 0.25 -3.02
N ARG A 104 -13.62 -0.69 -2.44
CA ARG A 104 -14.49 -1.61 -3.18
C ARG A 104 -15.78 -0.94 -3.65
N GLU A 105 -16.12 0.22 -3.11
CA GLU A 105 -17.35 0.94 -3.40
C GLU A 105 -17.11 2.02 -4.46
N ASP A 106 -17.99 2.09 -5.46
CA ASP A 106 -17.90 3.04 -6.57
C ASP A 106 -17.84 4.50 -6.09
N GLU A 107 -18.55 4.83 -5.00
CA GLU A 107 -18.55 6.18 -4.42
C GLU A 107 -17.13 6.62 -4.01
N SER A 108 -16.36 5.73 -3.36
CA SER A 108 -15.01 6.03 -2.92
C SER A 108 -14.05 6.20 -4.11
N VAL A 109 -14.25 5.41 -5.17
CA VAL A 109 -13.49 5.54 -6.42
C VAL A 109 -13.82 6.86 -7.11
N GLN A 110 -15.09 7.26 -7.16
CA GLN A 110 -15.51 8.55 -7.72
C GLN A 110 -14.93 9.74 -6.94
N GLN A 111 -14.89 9.67 -5.61
CA GLN A 111 -14.24 10.70 -4.80
C GLN A 111 -12.73 10.78 -5.11
N LEU A 112 -12.06 9.63 -5.25
CA LEU A 112 -10.65 9.57 -5.64
C LEU A 112 -10.41 10.18 -7.02
N GLU A 113 -11.27 9.88 -8.00
CA GLU A 113 -11.22 10.47 -9.34
C GLU A 113 -11.42 12.00 -9.33
N GLN A 114 -12.36 12.49 -8.51
CA GLN A 114 -12.57 13.92 -8.34
C GLN A 114 -11.32 14.62 -7.79
N VAL A 115 -10.67 14.03 -6.79
CA VAL A 115 -9.42 14.56 -6.21
C VAL A 115 -8.27 14.48 -7.22
N LEU A 116 -8.20 13.41 -8.02
CA LEU A 116 -7.22 13.29 -9.10
C LEU A 116 -7.39 14.39 -10.14
N ALA A 117 -8.62 14.84 -10.40
CA ALA A 117 -8.93 15.94 -11.31
C ALA A 117 -8.27 15.76 -12.70
N GLY A 118 -8.35 14.53 -13.24
CA GLY A 118 -7.77 14.15 -14.54
C GLY A 118 -6.26 13.90 -14.55
N ARG A 119 -5.54 14.12 -13.44
CA ARG A 119 -4.11 13.79 -13.34
C ARG A 119 -3.93 12.27 -13.36
N LYS A 120 -3.03 11.78 -14.22
CA LYS A 120 -2.65 10.37 -14.24
C LYS A 120 -1.68 10.05 -13.09
N VAL A 121 -1.90 8.92 -12.43
CA VAL A 121 -1.15 8.43 -11.27
C VAL A 121 0.21 7.90 -11.72
N ASP A 122 1.28 8.22 -10.99
CA ASP A 122 2.62 7.69 -11.22
C ASP A 122 2.87 6.39 -10.45
N LEU A 123 2.36 6.33 -9.22
CA LEU A 123 2.56 5.21 -8.30
C LEU A 123 1.28 4.92 -7.53
N VAL A 124 0.78 3.68 -7.62
CA VAL A 124 -0.26 3.16 -6.74
C VAL A 124 0.40 2.23 -5.74
N LEU A 125 0.19 2.53 -4.46
CA LEU A 125 0.59 1.72 -3.32
C LEU A 125 -0.66 1.06 -2.74
N SER A 126 -0.59 -0.21 -2.39
CA SER A 126 -1.69 -0.91 -1.72
C SER A 126 -1.14 -1.79 -0.61
N ASP A 127 -1.37 -1.38 0.63
CA ASP A 127 -1.17 -2.22 1.83
C ASP A 127 -2.52 -2.78 2.32
N MET A 128 -3.52 -2.87 1.44
CA MET A 128 -4.80 -3.49 1.76
C MET A 128 -4.64 -4.96 2.14
N ALA A 129 -5.42 -5.41 3.12
CA ALA A 129 -5.61 -6.82 3.44
C ALA A 129 -7.05 -7.05 3.90
N PRO A 130 -7.72 -8.11 3.44
CA PRO A 130 -9.03 -8.46 3.97
C PRO A 130 -8.89 -8.99 5.41
N ASN A 131 -10.00 -8.97 6.15
CA ASN A 131 -10.09 -9.73 7.39
C ASN A 131 -9.95 -11.22 7.07
N LEU A 132 -8.84 -11.82 7.51
CA LEU A 132 -8.56 -13.24 7.29
C LEU A 132 -9.47 -14.09 8.17
N SER A 133 -10.20 -15.00 7.53
CA SER A 133 -11.08 -15.95 8.18
C SER A 133 -10.36 -17.21 8.69
N GLY A 134 -9.14 -17.46 8.20
CA GLY A 134 -8.39 -18.68 8.44
C GLY A 134 -8.73 -19.80 7.45
N ILE A 135 -9.71 -19.59 6.57
CA ILE A 135 -10.06 -20.52 5.49
C ILE A 135 -9.28 -20.09 4.25
N ALA A 136 -8.20 -20.84 3.94
CA ALA A 136 -7.22 -20.47 2.93
C ALA A 136 -7.83 -20.10 1.56
N ILE A 137 -8.81 -20.86 1.07
CA ILE A 137 -9.46 -20.60 -0.23
C ILE A 137 -10.28 -19.31 -0.21
N ALA A 138 -11.06 -19.08 0.84
CA ALA A 138 -11.88 -17.88 0.97
C ALA A 138 -11.01 -16.63 1.15
N ASP A 139 -9.94 -16.75 1.94
CA ASP A 139 -8.99 -15.66 2.14
C ASP A 139 -8.22 -15.34 0.86
N ALA A 140 -7.80 -16.36 0.09
CA ALA A 140 -7.17 -16.18 -1.22
C ALA A 140 -8.08 -15.41 -2.19
N ALA A 141 -9.36 -15.80 -2.30
CA ALA A 141 -10.32 -15.11 -3.17
C ALA A 141 -10.54 -13.64 -2.77
N ARG A 142 -10.57 -13.33 -1.46
CA ARG A 142 -10.70 -11.95 -0.98
C ARG A 142 -9.46 -11.11 -1.28
N VAL A 143 -8.26 -11.70 -1.14
CA VAL A 143 -6.99 -11.04 -1.46
C VAL A 143 -6.91 -10.76 -2.95
N GLU A 144 -7.24 -11.77 -3.78
CA GLU A 144 -7.28 -11.65 -5.24
C GLU A 144 -8.21 -10.53 -5.68
N HIS A 145 -9.46 -10.50 -5.18
CA HIS A 145 -10.43 -9.47 -5.52
C HIS A 145 -9.93 -8.04 -5.25
N ILE A 146 -9.34 -7.79 -4.07
CA ILE A 146 -8.82 -6.46 -3.73
C ILE A 146 -7.64 -6.07 -4.63
N ILE A 147 -6.81 -7.03 -5.02
CA ILE A 147 -5.68 -6.78 -5.93
C ILE A 147 -6.18 -6.53 -7.36
N ASP A 148 -7.18 -7.27 -7.83
CA ASP A 148 -7.79 -7.04 -9.13
C ASP A 148 -8.38 -5.63 -9.23
N LEU A 149 -9.06 -5.14 -8.19
CA LEU A 149 -9.53 -3.74 -8.13
C LEU A 149 -8.37 -2.74 -8.24
N ALA A 150 -7.23 -3.01 -7.60
CA ALA A 150 -6.06 -2.15 -7.70
C ALA A 150 -5.42 -2.18 -9.10
N ILE A 151 -5.44 -3.33 -9.78
CA ILE A 151 -5.00 -3.48 -11.17
C ILE A 151 -5.94 -2.70 -12.10
N GLU A 152 -7.26 -2.85 -11.95
CA GLU A 152 -8.26 -2.14 -12.76
C GLU A 152 -8.12 -0.62 -12.59
N PHE A 153 -7.94 -0.15 -11.36
CA PHE A 153 -7.67 1.26 -11.10
C PHE A 153 -6.37 1.72 -11.77
N ALA A 154 -5.30 0.92 -11.70
CA ALA A 154 -4.04 1.23 -12.37
C ALA A 154 -4.23 1.36 -13.90
N GLN A 155 -4.93 0.42 -14.54
CA GLN A 155 -5.20 0.46 -15.98
C GLN A 155 -5.92 1.74 -16.40
N LYS A 156 -6.91 2.19 -15.61
CA LYS A 156 -7.73 3.38 -15.90
C LYS A 156 -7.01 4.70 -15.60
N HIS A 157 -6.32 4.79 -14.47
CA HIS A 157 -5.88 6.08 -13.91
C HIS A 157 -4.37 6.29 -13.90
N MET A 158 -3.55 5.26 -14.11
CA MET A 158 -2.09 5.38 -14.04
C MET A 158 -1.48 5.78 -15.40
N LYS A 159 -0.31 6.42 -15.36
CA LYS A 159 0.51 6.65 -16.56
C LYS A 159 1.01 5.31 -17.13
N PRO A 160 1.24 5.21 -18.45
CA PRO A 160 1.86 4.01 -19.04
C PRO A 160 3.21 3.64 -18.40
N SER A 161 3.98 4.63 -17.94
CA SER A 161 5.26 4.46 -17.25
C SER A 161 5.15 4.23 -15.74
N GLY A 162 3.94 4.21 -15.19
CA GLY A 162 3.71 4.12 -13.75
C GLY A 162 4.02 2.75 -13.15
N SER A 163 3.83 2.63 -11.85
CA SER A 163 4.04 1.39 -11.10
C SER A 163 2.92 1.13 -10.09
N LEU A 164 2.62 -0.16 -9.89
CA LEU A 164 1.69 -0.67 -8.88
C LEU A 164 2.46 -1.54 -7.90
N LEU A 165 2.42 -1.21 -6.61
CA LEU A 165 2.95 -2.04 -5.53
C LEU A 165 1.79 -2.52 -4.66
N VAL A 166 1.59 -3.83 -4.56
CA VAL A 166 0.55 -4.43 -3.71
C VAL A 166 1.15 -5.37 -2.67
N LYS A 167 0.57 -5.38 -1.47
CA LYS A 167 0.72 -6.46 -0.52
C LYS A 167 -0.12 -7.66 -0.98
N CYS A 168 0.46 -8.85 -0.85
CA CYS A 168 -0.24 -10.12 -1.01
C CYS A 168 0.37 -11.15 -0.04
N PHE A 169 -0.02 -12.42 -0.18
CA PHE A 169 0.46 -13.50 0.66
C PHE A 169 0.94 -14.65 -0.22
N ASN A 170 2.15 -15.14 0.05
CA ASN A 170 2.70 -16.31 -0.61
C ASN A 170 1.99 -17.57 -0.08
N GLY A 171 1.00 -18.04 -0.84
CA GLY A 171 0.12 -19.15 -0.47
C GLY A 171 -0.88 -19.46 -1.59
N THR A 172 -2.05 -19.98 -1.22
CA THR A 172 -3.15 -20.24 -2.16
C THR A 172 -3.51 -18.97 -2.95
N GLY A 173 -3.64 -19.09 -4.27
CA GLY A 173 -3.99 -17.98 -5.17
C GLY A 173 -2.82 -17.08 -5.60
N PHE A 174 -1.63 -17.19 -4.98
CA PHE A 174 -0.48 -16.32 -5.30
C PHE A 174 -0.06 -16.38 -6.77
N ASN A 175 0.00 -17.57 -7.37
CA ASN A 175 0.39 -17.72 -8.77
C ASN A 175 -0.60 -17.05 -9.73
N GLN A 176 -1.90 -17.08 -9.42
CA GLN A 176 -2.92 -16.41 -10.22
C GLN A 176 -2.72 -14.89 -10.21
N ILE A 177 -2.47 -14.33 -9.02
CA ILE A 177 -2.14 -12.90 -8.87
C ILE A 177 -0.86 -12.55 -9.64
N LEU A 178 0.19 -13.37 -9.53
CA LEU A 178 1.44 -13.16 -10.23
C LEU A 178 1.25 -13.16 -11.77
N ASP A 179 0.41 -14.06 -12.28
CA ASP A 179 0.09 -14.14 -13.70
C ASP A 179 -0.76 -12.94 -14.16
N ASN A 180 -1.69 -12.45 -13.33
CA ASN A 180 -2.40 -11.17 -13.58
C ASN A 180 -1.39 -10.02 -13.72
N PHE A 181 -0.45 -9.89 -12.77
CA PHE A 181 0.61 -8.89 -12.86
C PHE A 181 1.46 -9.01 -14.13
N ARG A 182 1.82 -10.23 -14.54
CA ARG A 182 2.60 -10.47 -15.75
C ARG A 182 1.82 -10.14 -17.02
N ARG A 183 0.50 -10.26 -17.01
CA ARG A 183 -0.35 -9.83 -18.13
C ARG A 183 -0.41 -8.31 -18.24
N GLU A 184 -0.47 -7.60 -17.12
CA GLU A 184 -0.70 -6.15 -17.12
C GLU A 184 0.56 -5.28 -17.10
N PHE A 185 1.70 -5.80 -16.61
CA PHE A 185 2.93 -5.03 -16.49
C PHE A 185 4.08 -5.63 -17.30
N LYS A 186 4.99 -4.78 -17.80
CA LYS A 186 6.20 -5.21 -18.53
C LYS A 186 7.23 -5.83 -17.60
N VAL A 187 7.34 -5.31 -16.38
CA VAL A 187 8.27 -5.82 -15.36
C VAL A 187 7.48 -6.16 -14.10
N VAL A 188 7.71 -7.36 -13.56
CA VAL A 188 7.09 -7.81 -12.32
C VAL A 188 8.19 -8.27 -11.37
N VAL A 189 8.23 -7.69 -10.18
CA VAL A 189 9.24 -7.98 -9.15
C VAL A 189 8.55 -8.39 -7.86
N GLN A 190 9.01 -9.47 -7.25
CA GLN A 190 8.56 -9.89 -5.92
C GLN A 190 9.50 -9.33 -4.86
N LYS A 191 8.94 -8.80 -3.77
CA LYS A 191 9.71 -8.21 -2.66
C LYS A 191 9.24 -8.76 -1.32
N LYS A 192 10.19 -9.32 -0.57
CA LYS A 192 10.02 -9.70 0.83
C LYS A 192 10.91 -8.79 1.68
N PRO A 193 10.41 -7.63 2.16
CA PRO A 193 11.19 -6.74 2.99
C PRO A 193 11.56 -7.42 4.32
N LYS A 194 12.73 -7.10 4.87
CA LYS A 194 13.17 -7.53 6.21
C LYS A 194 12.25 -6.99 7.29
N ALA A 195 11.59 -5.86 7.03
CA ALA A 195 10.53 -5.32 7.86
C ALA A 195 9.22 -6.13 7.86
N SER A 196 9.08 -7.17 7.05
CA SER A 196 8.04 -8.20 7.23
C SER A 196 8.49 -9.20 8.29
N ARG A 197 7.59 -9.63 9.18
CA ARG A 197 7.89 -10.71 10.13
C ARG A 197 8.21 -12.02 9.38
N ASP A 198 9.21 -12.76 9.86
CA ASP A 198 9.64 -14.03 9.24
C ASP A 198 8.54 -15.08 9.20
N LYS A 199 7.68 -15.11 10.22
CA LYS A 199 6.53 -16.03 10.29
C LYS A 199 5.37 -15.65 9.36
N SER A 200 5.41 -14.47 8.75
CA SER A 200 4.35 -14.00 7.85
C SER A 200 4.58 -14.52 6.45
N SER A 201 3.53 -15.00 5.78
CA SER A 201 3.53 -15.28 4.34
C SER A 201 3.45 -14.00 3.49
N GLU A 202 3.37 -12.82 4.10
CA GLU A 202 3.31 -11.53 3.41
C GLU A 202 4.44 -11.38 2.38
N ILE A 203 4.09 -10.94 1.18
CA ILE A 203 5.04 -10.61 0.11
C ILE A 203 4.44 -9.46 -0.70
N PHE A 204 5.29 -8.66 -1.33
CA PHE A 204 4.86 -7.55 -2.17
C PHE A 204 5.12 -7.87 -3.63
N LEU A 205 4.15 -7.54 -4.49
CA LEU A 205 4.31 -7.59 -5.94
C LEU A 205 4.38 -6.16 -6.48
N LEU A 206 5.45 -5.88 -7.21
CA LEU A 206 5.67 -4.63 -7.92
C LEU A 206 5.52 -4.87 -9.41
N GLY A 207 4.50 -4.28 -10.01
CA GLY A 207 4.35 -4.14 -11.46
C GLY A 207 4.89 -2.79 -11.91
N LYS A 208 5.75 -2.76 -12.95
CA LYS A 208 6.28 -1.52 -13.54
C LYS A 208 5.96 -1.50 -15.04
N ILE A 209 5.57 -0.33 -15.52
CA ILE A 209 5.19 -0.04 -16.89
C ILE A 209 3.96 -0.85 -17.32
N LEU A 210 2.83 -0.17 -17.46
CA LEU A 210 1.58 -0.77 -17.92
C LEU A 210 1.69 -1.19 -19.38
N LYS A 211 1.16 -2.38 -19.68
CA LYS A 211 1.03 -2.91 -21.04
C LYS A 211 -0.23 -2.40 -21.74
N ASN A 212 -1.33 -2.31 -20.99
CA ASN A 212 -2.66 -1.99 -21.50
C ASN A 212 -3.25 -0.75 -20.79
N PRO A 213 -2.66 0.44 -20.95
CA PRO A 213 -3.26 1.66 -20.40
C PRO A 213 -4.54 2.03 -21.15
N ALA A 214 -5.56 2.50 -20.42
CA ALA A 214 -6.79 3.06 -20.98
C ALA A 214 -6.59 4.47 -21.57
#